data_AF-A0A409XQR3-F1
#
_entry.id   AF-A0A409XQR3-F1
#
_cell.length_a   1.000
_cell.length_b   1.000
_cell.length_c   1.000
_cell.angle_alpha   90.00
_cell.angle_beta   90.00
_cell.angle_gamma   90.00
#
_symmetry.space_group_name_H-M   'P 1'
#
loop_
_entity.id
_entity.type
_entity.pdbx_description
1 polymer ?
#
loop_
_entity_poly.entity_id
_entity_poly.type
_entity_poly.pdbx_seq_one_letter_code
_entity_poly.pdbx_strand_id
1 'polypeptide(L)'
;MAKSTANRKTIVSNAARDLVRALEKLGLRCILIQDMAAFLQGSKVVPKDVKLVVLPQSEGILFKDQLGRYLVDQYPSKFRVRQRKNKSDVWSYYDSSISPPKKTFCDFELITVKNPPPPEYRSELTSRIDGLPVISLLSIVVDQVCDLLAQYDSSPNQNDFVRRPPRKLCQTLRTLLPTSGHSICTPTDKSFRLEALDCFVRASALFPEFSSGLSTLIRVCQNIKTVRLARPDGLPVLDVAHFFRGIDLAFESRRELSLPVNSTEESATVTTASPIEPSEKAFSLPESDASTLHEIKTTAQFRTDVTCLVAKKVVDILQNIGVESALFGSLACHLYGNERAPNDIDIITFPPSGRLMTAEWVKQAIYNGDPENFVLEYGKNPNITYRVLYYRVTDDLAPSNTFHKDKCKVDVLLPGTLHLPCLTSYNIKWRENLPVVPFSLLLLQKLQGWDDHRRMPEPYKFEKHVVDASDVQSLLQLEHAVPLRFSKPWNNRSLFSEDFFKLSLKRVKEFSAMYPACSDEWARLGFEL
;
A
#
# COMPACT_ATOMS: atom_id res chain seq x y z
N MET A 1 28.92 10.15 32.16
CA MET A 1 28.01 9.66 31.10
C MET A 1 28.53 9.94 29.67
N ALA A 2 29.09 11.11 29.38
CA ALA A 2 29.52 11.50 28.02
C ALA A 2 30.45 10.50 27.30
N LYS A 3 31.49 9.97 27.97
CA LYS A 3 32.40 8.96 27.37
C LYS A 3 31.68 7.69 26.89
N SER A 4 30.64 7.24 27.60
CA SER A 4 29.88 6.05 27.20
C SER A 4 29.01 6.32 25.96
N THR A 5 28.58 7.56 25.73
CA THR A 5 27.78 7.93 24.56
C THR A 5 28.65 8.09 23.32
N ALA A 6 29.86 8.66 23.47
CA ALA A 6 30.82 8.79 22.39
C ALA A 6 31.22 7.42 21.81
N ASN A 7 31.61 6.48 22.68
CA ASN A 7 31.96 5.11 22.25
C ASN A 7 30.78 4.40 21.57
N ARG A 8 29.55 4.66 22.03
CA ARG A 8 28.34 4.09 21.41
C ARG A 8 28.12 4.64 19.99
N LYS A 9 28.28 5.94 19.78
CA LYS A 9 28.15 6.52 18.43
C LYS A 9 29.18 5.89 17.48
N THR A 10 30.42 5.78 17.92
CA THR A 10 31.49 5.16 17.12
C THR A 10 31.17 3.72 16.73
N ILE A 11 30.77 2.88 17.68
CA ILE A 11 30.49 1.47 17.38
C ILE A 11 29.31 1.28 16.45
N VAL A 12 28.22 2.05 16.63
CA VAL A 12 27.04 1.92 15.77
C VAL A 12 27.35 2.41 14.35
N SER A 13 28.12 3.49 14.21
CA SER A 13 28.59 3.95 12.89
C SER A 13 29.53 2.95 12.21
N ASN A 14 30.43 2.31 12.96
CA ASN A 14 31.30 1.26 12.44
C ASN A 14 30.49 0.04 12.00
N ALA A 15 29.50 -0.37 12.79
CA ALA A 15 28.56 -1.43 12.46
C ALA A 15 27.83 -1.15 11.14
N ALA A 16 27.26 0.04 10.98
CA ALA A 16 26.54 0.43 9.76
C ALA A 16 27.46 0.40 8.53
N ARG A 17 28.69 0.94 8.63
CA ARG A 17 29.66 0.94 7.52
C ARG A 17 30.05 -0.47 7.10
N ASP A 18 30.35 -1.34 8.06
CA ASP A 18 30.75 -2.71 7.76
C ASP A 18 29.58 -3.55 7.24
N LEU A 19 28.35 -3.36 7.74
CA LEU A 19 27.14 -4.02 7.23
C LEU A 19 26.86 -3.63 5.78
N VAL A 20 26.78 -2.33 5.48
CA VAL A 20 26.53 -1.84 4.13
C VAL A 20 27.59 -2.37 3.16
N ARG A 21 28.87 -2.29 3.53
CA ARG A 21 29.97 -2.80 2.69
C ARG A 21 29.87 -4.31 2.46
N ALA A 22 29.52 -5.10 3.47
CA ALA A 22 29.38 -6.54 3.32
C ALA A 22 28.22 -6.92 2.39
N LEU A 23 27.10 -6.20 2.47
CA LEU A 23 25.94 -6.41 1.61
C LEU A 23 26.17 -5.93 0.17
N GLU A 24 26.81 -4.78 -0.02
CA GLU A 24 27.15 -4.28 -1.35
C GLU A 24 28.16 -5.19 -2.07
N LYS A 25 29.06 -5.86 -1.33
CA LYS A 25 29.96 -6.90 -1.89
C LYS A 25 29.24 -8.13 -2.41
N LEU A 26 28.05 -8.41 -1.88
CA LEU A 26 27.14 -9.45 -2.40
C LEU A 26 26.33 -8.97 -3.61
N GLY A 27 26.57 -7.75 -4.07
CA GLY A 27 25.73 -7.08 -5.06
C GLY A 27 24.45 -6.51 -4.47
N LEU A 28 24.07 -6.81 -3.22
CA LEU A 28 22.78 -6.43 -2.65
C LEU A 28 22.67 -4.92 -2.40
N ARG A 29 21.55 -4.34 -2.83
CA ARG A 29 21.16 -2.97 -2.49
C ARG A 29 20.56 -2.93 -1.08
N CYS A 30 20.93 -1.91 -0.31
CA CYS A 30 20.40 -1.72 1.03
C CYS A 30 20.19 -0.25 1.40
N ILE A 31 19.37 0.00 2.42
CA ILE A 31 19.04 1.32 2.94
C ILE A 31 19.03 1.27 4.48
N LEU A 32 19.80 2.14 5.13
CA LEU A 32 19.69 2.36 6.57
C LEU A 32 18.40 3.12 6.89
N ILE A 33 17.71 2.71 7.96
CA ILE A 33 16.42 3.28 8.37
C ILE A 33 16.41 3.72 9.84
N GLN A 34 15.32 4.37 10.26
CA GLN A 34 15.03 4.77 11.65
C GLN A 34 16.16 5.59 12.30
N ASP A 35 16.44 5.35 13.59
CA ASP A 35 17.39 6.10 14.41
C ASP A 35 18.77 6.26 13.77
N MET A 36 19.27 5.24 13.06
CA MET A 36 20.58 5.31 12.41
C MET A 36 20.59 6.27 11.23
N ALA A 37 19.57 6.18 10.38
CA ALA A 37 19.41 7.11 9.26
C ALA A 37 19.18 8.54 9.73
N ALA A 38 18.38 8.73 10.78
CA ALA A 38 18.17 10.04 11.38
C ALA A 38 19.48 10.62 11.96
N PHE A 39 20.24 9.80 12.69
CA PHE A 39 21.53 10.19 13.27
C PHE A 39 22.55 10.63 12.20
N LEU A 40 22.66 9.89 11.09
CA LEU A 40 23.52 10.27 9.96
C LEU A 40 23.06 11.58 9.30
N GLN A 41 21.77 11.89 9.37
CA GLN A 41 21.17 13.15 8.89
C GLN A 41 21.23 14.29 9.93
N GLY A 42 22.03 14.12 10.98
CA GLY A 42 22.29 15.15 12.00
C GLY A 42 21.16 15.34 13.03
N SER A 43 20.27 14.36 13.15
CA SER A 43 19.35 14.27 14.29
C SER A 43 20.11 14.11 15.62
N LYS A 44 19.48 14.53 16.72
CA LYS A 44 19.99 14.31 18.09
C LYS A 44 19.81 12.87 18.59
N VAL A 45 19.10 12.03 17.84
CA VAL A 45 18.89 10.62 18.18
C VAL A 45 20.24 9.91 18.31
N VAL A 46 20.39 9.10 19.35
CA VAL A 46 21.56 8.23 19.53
C VAL A 46 21.11 6.80 19.21
N PRO A 47 21.50 6.25 18.06
CA PRO A 47 21.01 4.95 17.63
C PRO A 47 21.46 3.87 18.60
N LYS A 48 20.54 2.94 18.88
CA LYS A 48 20.79 1.86 19.83
C LYS A 48 21.30 0.59 19.16
N ASP A 49 20.87 0.39 17.93
CA ASP A 49 21.12 -0.71 17.01
C ASP A 49 21.26 -0.15 15.59
N VAL A 50 21.58 -1.02 14.63
CA VAL A 50 21.54 -0.70 13.20
C VAL A 50 20.37 -1.44 12.56
N LYS A 51 19.46 -0.73 11.91
CA LYS A 51 18.39 -1.32 11.11
C LYS A 51 18.58 -0.98 9.65
N LEU A 52 18.45 -2.00 8.81
CA LEU A 52 18.73 -1.87 7.39
C LEU A 52 17.74 -2.71 6.58
N VAL A 53 17.19 -2.08 5.54
CA VAL A 53 16.32 -2.71 4.56
C VAL A 53 17.18 -3.22 3.40
N VAL A 54 17.02 -4.49 3.04
CA VAL A 54 17.67 -5.11 1.88
C VAL A 54 16.64 -5.14 0.75
N LEU A 55 16.97 -4.47 -0.35
CA LEU A 55 16.10 -4.38 -1.51
C LEU A 55 16.28 -5.61 -2.42
N PRO A 56 15.19 -6.17 -2.97
CA PRO A 56 15.26 -7.29 -3.90
C PRO A 56 15.97 -6.88 -5.21
N GLN A 57 16.72 -7.79 -5.81
CA GLN A 57 17.41 -7.56 -7.10
C GLN A 57 16.91 -8.45 -8.24
N SER A 58 16.50 -9.67 -7.94
CA SER A 58 15.93 -10.64 -8.87
C SER A 58 15.37 -11.83 -8.08
N GLU A 59 14.63 -12.72 -8.73
CA GLU A 59 14.08 -13.94 -8.13
C GLU A 59 15.20 -14.85 -7.60
N GLY A 60 15.45 -14.79 -6.29
CA GLY A 60 16.52 -15.53 -5.63
C GLY A 60 16.92 -15.00 -4.25
N ILE A 61 15.98 -14.32 -3.57
CA ILE A 61 16.26 -13.55 -2.35
C ILE A 61 16.69 -14.49 -1.23
N LEU A 62 17.93 -14.32 -0.76
CA LEU A 62 18.37 -14.91 0.51
C LEU A 62 17.48 -14.38 1.63
N PHE A 63 16.80 -15.28 2.35
CA PHE A 63 15.99 -14.91 3.50
C PHE A 63 16.84 -14.21 4.56
N LYS A 64 16.22 -13.35 5.37
CA LYS A 64 16.85 -12.62 6.49
C LYS A 64 17.84 -13.47 7.29
N ASP A 65 17.46 -14.71 7.63
CA ASP A 65 18.30 -15.61 8.43
C ASP A 65 19.50 -16.17 7.66
N GLN A 66 19.34 -16.42 6.36
CA GLN A 66 20.45 -16.87 5.51
C GLN A 66 21.49 -15.76 5.36
N LEU A 67 21.04 -14.52 5.19
CA LEU A 67 21.92 -13.36 5.10
C LEU A 67 22.65 -13.09 6.43
N GLY A 68 21.94 -13.24 7.55
CA GLY A 68 22.55 -13.18 8.89
C GLY A 68 23.64 -14.22 9.09
N ARG A 69 23.37 -15.49 8.75
CA ARG A 69 24.36 -16.58 8.81
C ARG A 69 25.56 -16.30 7.92
N TYR A 70 25.33 -15.89 6.67
CA TYR A 70 26.39 -15.51 5.75
C TYR A 70 27.32 -14.45 6.35
N LEU A 71 26.78 -13.39 6.97
CA LEU A 71 27.59 -12.35 7.59
C LEU A 71 28.47 -12.92 8.73
N VAL A 72 27.92 -13.80 9.55
CA VAL A 72 28.66 -14.46 10.64
C VAL A 72 29.75 -15.39 10.10
N ASP A 73 29.44 -16.17 9.08
CA ASP A 73 30.39 -17.14 8.50
C ASP A 73 31.53 -16.44 7.75
N GLN A 74 31.24 -15.36 7.01
CA GLN A 74 32.24 -14.63 6.23
C GLN A 74 33.06 -13.65 7.06
N TYR A 75 32.49 -13.07 8.11
CA TYR A 75 33.18 -12.10 8.96
C TYR A 75 32.99 -12.40 10.46
N PRO A 76 33.45 -13.57 10.95
CA PRO A 76 33.21 -14.04 12.33
C PRO A 76 33.88 -13.18 13.42
N SER A 77 34.88 -12.39 13.04
CA SER A 77 35.52 -11.40 13.94
C SER A 77 34.63 -10.18 14.18
N LYS A 78 33.69 -9.88 13.26
CA LYS A 78 32.82 -8.71 13.29
C LYS A 78 31.37 -9.04 13.58
N PHE A 79 30.83 -10.15 13.10
CA PHE A 79 29.42 -10.50 13.29
C PHE A 79 29.28 -11.80 14.07
N ARG A 80 28.34 -11.86 15.00
CA ARG A 80 28.01 -13.07 15.77
C ARG A 80 26.52 -13.16 16.06
N VAL A 81 26.03 -14.37 16.26
CA VAL A 81 24.74 -14.62 16.91
C VAL A 81 24.91 -14.48 18.41
N ARG A 82 23.97 -13.80 19.05
CA ARG A 82 23.85 -13.72 20.49
C ARG A 82 22.44 -14.04 20.93
N GLN A 83 22.35 -14.61 22.12
CA GLN A 83 21.06 -14.81 22.77
C GLN A 83 20.75 -13.62 23.70
N ARG A 84 19.57 -13.01 23.55
CA ARG A 84 19.04 -12.01 24.48
C ARG A 84 18.55 -12.68 25.77
N LYS A 85 18.28 -11.88 26.81
CA LYS A 85 17.77 -12.36 28.12
C LYS A 85 16.45 -13.15 27.99
N ASN A 86 15.62 -12.82 27.01
CA ASN A 86 14.37 -13.50 26.67
C ASN A 86 14.57 -14.75 25.77
N LYS A 87 15.81 -15.24 25.64
CA LYS A 87 16.19 -16.39 24.81
C LYS A 87 16.04 -16.21 23.29
N SER A 88 15.70 -15.02 22.80
CA SER A 88 15.66 -14.76 21.36
C SER A 88 17.07 -14.53 20.81
N ASP A 89 17.39 -15.17 19.70
CA ASP A 89 18.63 -14.92 18.97
C ASP A 89 18.59 -13.56 18.27
N VAL A 90 19.72 -12.87 18.30
CA VAL A 90 19.95 -11.60 17.61
C VAL A 90 21.32 -11.57 16.99
N TRP A 91 21.41 -10.87 15.87
CA TRP A 91 22.67 -10.62 15.20
C TRP A 91 23.34 -9.40 15.83
N SER A 92 24.61 -9.53 16.16
CA SER A 92 25.38 -8.45 16.79
C SER A 92 26.69 -8.22 16.05
N TYR A 93 27.02 -6.95 15.86
CA TYR A 93 28.30 -6.46 15.40
C TYR A 93 29.25 -6.27 16.58
N TYR A 94 30.53 -6.56 16.39
CA TYR A 94 31.61 -6.41 17.34
C TYR A 94 32.73 -5.55 16.76
N ASP A 95 33.23 -4.61 17.57
CA ASP A 95 34.35 -3.75 17.20
C ASP A 95 35.52 -3.94 18.16
N SER A 96 36.54 -4.65 17.70
CA SER A 96 37.77 -4.89 18.48
C SER A 96 38.67 -3.66 18.59
N SER A 97 38.42 -2.59 17.81
CA SER A 97 39.22 -1.36 17.86
C SER A 97 38.86 -0.45 19.04
N ILE A 98 37.72 -0.68 19.71
CA ILE A 98 37.23 0.16 20.81
C ILE A 98 37.62 -0.44 22.17
N SER A 99 38.47 0.28 22.92
CA SER A 99 38.84 -0.04 24.31
C SER A 99 38.03 0.79 25.32
N PRO A 100 37.56 0.25 26.47
CA PRO A 100 37.71 -1.12 26.99
C PRO A 100 36.62 -2.10 26.51
N PRO A 101 36.87 -3.42 26.56
CA PRO A 101 36.08 -4.45 25.87
C PRO A 101 34.64 -4.65 26.38
N LYS A 102 34.22 -4.01 27.47
CA LYS A 102 32.93 -4.32 28.14
C LYS A 102 31.68 -3.80 27.41
N LYS A 103 31.82 -2.98 26.35
CA LYS A 103 30.69 -2.48 25.53
C LYS A 103 31.06 -2.41 24.04
N THR A 104 31.64 -3.49 23.52
CA THR A 104 32.14 -3.59 22.15
C THR A 104 31.15 -4.23 21.17
N PHE A 105 29.84 -4.15 21.44
CA PHE A 105 28.86 -4.68 20.50
C PHE A 105 27.68 -3.75 20.22
N CYS A 106 27.11 -3.92 19.04
CA CYS A 106 25.89 -3.26 18.56
C CYS A 106 24.98 -4.32 17.94
N ASP A 107 23.73 -4.43 18.37
CA ASP A 107 22.76 -5.31 17.71
C ASP A 107 22.39 -4.72 16.34
N PHE A 108 22.03 -5.57 15.39
CA PHE A 108 21.49 -5.12 14.12
C PHE A 108 20.32 -5.98 13.63
N GLU A 109 19.51 -5.39 12.77
CA GLU A 109 18.36 -6.04 12.17
C GLU A 109 18.35 -5.84 10.65
N LEU A 110 18.25 -6.95 9.93
CA LEU A 110 18.03 -6.99 8.49
C LEU A 110 16.53 -7.12 8.21
N ILE A 111 16.01 -6.27 7.32
CA ILE A 111 14.60 -6.27 6.91
C ILE A 111 14.59 -6.55 5.40
N THR A 112 14.01 -7.68 4.99
CA THR A 112 13.82 -8.00 3.58
C THR A 112 12.44 -7.52 3.14
N VAL A 113 12.36 -6.79 2.02
CA VAL A 113 11.09 -6.32 1.45
C VAL A 113 10.75 -7.08 0.17
N LYS A 114 9.46 -7.14 -0.16
CA LYS A 114 8.97 -7.72 -1.42
C LYS A 114 9.43 -6.89 -2.62
N ASN A 115 9.39 -7.50 -3.81
CA ASN A 115 9.58 -6.82 -5.09
C ASN A 115 8.21 -6.58 -5.73
N PRO A 116 7.85 -5.34 -6.15
CA PRO A 116 8.60 -4.09 -5.97
C PRO A 116 8.70 -3.67 -4.49
N PRO A 117 9.76 -2.93 -4.11
CA PRO A 117 9.90 -2.45 -2.75
C PRO A 117 8.72 -1.51 -2.39
N PRO A 118 8.25 -1.55 -1.13
CA PRO A 118 7.23 -0.62 -0.64
C PRO A 118 7.55 0.84 -0.99
N PRO A 119 6.54 1.69 -1.25
CA PRO A 119 6.73 3.08 -1.68
C PRO A 119 7.64 3.92 -0.78
N GLU A 120 7.70 3.61 0.51
CA GLU A 120 8.57 4.26 1.50
C GLU A 120 10.07 4.02 1.28
N TYR A 121 10.46 3.00 0.50
CA TYR A 121 11.85 2.66 0.20
C TYR A 121 12.27 3.00 -1.25
N ARG A 122 11.49 3.87 -1.90
CA ARG A 122 11.77 4.42 -3.22
C ARG A 122 13.13 5.13 -3.29
N SER A 123 13.81 5.03 -4.43
CA SER A 123 15.13 5.64 -4.65
C SER A 123 15.12 7.14 -4.41
N GLU A 124 14.01 7.82 -4.73
CA GLU A 124 13.79 9.25 -4.57
C GLU A 124 13.76 9.69 -3.09
N LEU A 125 13.49 8.74 -2.19
CA LEU A 125 13.49 8.94 -0.73
C LEU A 125 14.80 8.48 -0.10
N THR A 126 15.79 8.09 -0.90
CA THR A 126 17.09 7.64 -0.41
C THR A 126 18.20 8.57 -0.84
N SER A 127 19.18 8.78 0.04
CA SER A 127 20.39 9.54 -0.26
C SER A 127 21.62 8.80 0.29
N ARG A 128 22.82 9.20 -0.13
CA ARG A 128 24.07 8.73 0.48
C ARG A 128 24.66 9.80 1.38
N ILE A 129 24.95 9.45 2.63
CA ILE A 129 25.66 10.30 3.59
C ILE A 129 26.91 9.55 4.04
N ASP A 130 28.08 10.16 3.85
CA ASP A 130 29.39 9.53 4.08
C ASP A 130 29.50 8.15 3.37
N GLY A 131 28.94 8.07 2.16
CA GLY A 131 28.89 6.84 1.36
C GLY A 131 27.83 5.82 1.80
N LEU A 132 27.07 6.06 2.87
CA LEU A 132 26.05 5.14 3.37
C LEU A 132 24.66 5.47 2.82
N PRO A 133 23.93 4.50 2.25
CA PRO A 133 22.56 4.71 1.80
C PRO A 133 21.63 4.85 3.01
N VAL A 134 20.92 5.97 3.10
CA VAL A 134 19.99 6.30 4.18
C VAL A 134 18.62 6.69 3.61
N ILE A 135 17.54 6.31 4.29
CA ILE A 135 16.21 6.85 4.00
C ILE A 135 16.13 8.31 4.48
N SER A 136 15.39 9.15 3.75
CA SER A 136 15.29 10.58 4.03
C SER A 136 14.73 10.82 5.44
N LEU A 137 15.27 11.84 6.13
CA LEU A 137 14.80 12.23 7.45
C LEU A 137 13.32 12.60 7.43
N LEU A 138 12.86 13.19 6.32
CA LEU A 138 11.47 13.52 6.09
C LEU A 138 10.58 12.27 6.14
N SER A 139 10.97 11.20 5.43
CA SER A 139 10.25 9.90 5.46
C SER A 139 10.18 9.30 6.86
N ILE A 140 11.28 9.38 7.63
CA ILE A 140 11.30 8.90 9.02
C ILE A 140 10.31 9.70 9.87
N VAL A 141 10.25 11.02 9.70
CA VAL A 141 9.32 11.85 10.46
C VAL A 141 7.86 11.61 10.02
N VAL A 142 7.59 11.46 8.72
CA VAL A 142 6.25 11.14 8.21
C VAL A 142 5.74 9.84 8.84
N ASP A 143 6.54 8.77 8.81
CA ASP A 143 6.20 7.47 9.41
C ASP A 143 5.81 7.61 10.89
N GLN A 144 6.63 8.30 11.68
CA GLN A 144 6.36 8.51 13.10
C GLN A 144 5.13 9.40 13.38
N VAL A 145 4.84 10.35 12.49
CA VAL A 145 3.63 11.19 12.61
C VAL A 145 2.38 10.42 12.16
N CYS A 146 2.46 9.59 11.13
CA CYS A 146 1.39 8.70 10.73
C CYS A 146 1.04 7.73 11.86
N ASP A 147 2.03 7.12 12.52
CA ASP A 147 1.84 6.27 13.70
C ASP A 147 1.15 7.01 14.84
N LEU A 148 1.49 8.28 15.07
CA LEU A 148 0.83 9.14 16.06
C LEU A 148 -0.65 9.34 15.71
N LEU A 149 -0.92 9.69 14.46
CA LEU A 149 -2.27 9.98 13.96
C LEU A 149 -3.14 8.71 13.98
N ALA A 150 -2.58 7.55 13.63
CA ALA A 150 -3.29 6.28 13.71
C ALA A 150 -3.65 5.90 15.16
N GLN A 151 -2.75 6.14 16.11
CA GLN A 151 -3.04 5.95 17.54
C GLN A 151 -4.11 6.94 18.05
N TYR A 152 -4.09 8.17 17.55
CA TYR A 152 -5.13 9.15 17.85
C TYR A 152 -6.50 8.71 17.32
N ASP A 153 -6.56 8.30 16.05
CA ASP A 153 -7.79 7.90 15.37
C ASP A 153 -8.41 6.64 15.98
N SER A 154 -7.58 5.71 16.47
CA SER A 154 -8.01 4.49 17.15
C SER A 154 -8.31 4.67 18.65
N SER A 155 -8.00 5.84 19.24
CA SER A 155 -8.23 6.09 20.65
C SER A 155 -9.73 6.25 20.94
N PRO A 156 -10.30 5.51 21.92
CA PRO A 156 -11.69 5.68 22.32
C PRO A 156 -11.95 7.04 23.00
N ASN A 157 -10.91 7.71 23.50
CA ASN A 157 -10.98 9.04 24.09
C ASN A 157 -9.95 9.97 23.46
N GLN A 158 -10.34 10.58 22.34
CA GLN A 158 -9.51 11.51 21.58
C GLN A 158 -9.12 12.75 22.40
N ASN A 159 -10.02 13.27 23.24
CA ASN A 159 -9.76 14.46 24.06
C ASN A 159 -8.63 14.22 25.08
N ASP A 160 -8.61 13.06 25.72
CA ASP A 160 -7.52 12.69 26.63
C ASP A 160 -6.21 12.50 25.88
N PHE A 161 -6.27 11.97 24.66
CA PHE A 161 -5.09 11.80 23.80
C PHE A 161 -4.50 13.14 23.38
N VAL A 162 -5.32 14.14 22.99
CA VAL A 162 -4.86 15.51 22.70
C VAL A 162 -4.24 16.15 23.94
N ARG A 163 -4.86 15.98 25.11
CA ARG A 163 -4.34 16.56 26.37
C ARG A 163 -3.03 15.92 26.82
N ARG A 164 -2.82 14.65 26.49
CA ARG A 164 -1.68 13.85 26.93
C ARG A 164 -1.21 12.94 25.79
N PRO A 165 -0.60 13.50 24.73
CA PRO A 165 -0.08 12.69 23.66
C PRO A 165 1.01 11.75 24.21
N PRO A 166 1.24 10.60 23.55
CA PRO A 166 2.21 9.63 24.03
C PRO A 166 3.59 10.26 24.24
N ARG A 167 3.99 10.47 25.51
CA ARG A 167 5.24 11.16 25.88
C ARG A 167 6.47 10.64 25.14
N LYS A 168 6.52 9.33 24.93
CA LYS A 168 7.59 8.65 24.21
C LYS A 168 7.69 9.15 22.76
N LEU A 169 6.55 9.32 22.08
CA LEU A 169 6.50 9.77 20.70
C LEU A 169 6.83 11.25 20.57
N CYS A 170 6.31 12.09 21.49
CA CYS A 170 6.71 13.50 21.56
C CYS A 170 8.22 13.65 21.72
N GLN A 171 8.84 12.82 22.57
CA GLN A 171 10.27 12.81 22.79
C GLN A 171 11.03 12.35 21.54
N THR A 172 10.56 11.28 20.88
CA THR A 172 11.13 10.80 19.61
C THR A 172 11.11 11.89 18.54
N LEU A 173 9.97 12.54 18.30
CA LEU A 173 9.84 13.62 17.31
C LEU A 173 10.79 14.79 17.63
N ARG A 174 10.86 15.22 18.90
CA ARG A 174 11.81 16.26 19.32
C ARG A 174 13.28 15.90 19.05
N THR A 175 13.63 14.62 19.19
CA THR A 175 14.99 14.18 18.91
C THR A 175 15.27 14.03 17.42
N LEU A 176 14.27 13.62 16.62
CA LEU A 176 14.37 13.44 15.17
C LEU A 176 14.55 14.77 14.43
N LEU A 177 13.85 15.82 14.87
CA LEU A 177 13.95 17.12 14.24
C LEU A 177 15.38 17.69 14.33
N PRO A 178 15.98 18.11 13.20
CA PRO A 178 17.34 18.58 13.18
C PRO A 178 17.47 19.87 14.01
N THR A 179 18.62 20.06 14.65
CA THR A 179 18.96 21.37 15.19
C THR A 179 19.11 22.37 14.06
N SER A 180 18.66 23.61 14.30
CA SER A 180 18.77 24.75 13.38
C SER A 180 20.13 24.75 12.66
N GLY A 181 20.12 24.67 11.32
CA GLY A 181 21.32 24.78 10.49
C GLY A 181 21.61 23.60 9.55
N HIS A 182 20.91 22.48 9.65
CA HIS A 182 21.03 21.39 8.67
C HIS A 182 19.96 21.49 7.59
N SER A 183 20.40 21.51 6.33
CA SER A 183 19.51 21.49 5.18
C SER A 183 18.86 20.11 5.08
N ILE A 184 17.53 20.07 5.14
CA ILE A 184 16.75 18.86 4.90
C ILE A 184 16.59 18.71 3.39
N CYS A 185 17.07 17.59 2.85
CA CYS A 185 16.90 17.29 1.45
C CYS A 185 15.40 17.26 1.11
N THR A 186 15.00 18.05 0.12
CA THR A 186 13.61 18.08 -0.35
C THR A 186 13.40 16.92 -1.32
N PRO A 187 12.45 16.00 -1.08
CA PRO A 187 12.16 14.94 -2.03
C PRO A 187 11.75 15.51 -3.39
N THR A 188 12.13 14.85 -4.47
CA THR A 188 11.69 15.22 -5.83
C THR A 188 10.26 14.75 -6.11
N ASP A 189 9.80 13.69 -5.43
CA ASP A 189 8.44 13.14 -5.58
C ASP A 189 7.38 14.12 -5.04
N LYS A 190 6.62 14.71 -5.95
CA LYS A 190 5.53 15.65 -5.65
C LYS A 190 4.42 14.99 -4.84
N SER A 191 4.09 13.74 -5.11
CA SER A 191 3.03 13.01 -4.39
C SER A 191 3.41 12.81 -2.94
N PHE A 192 4.63 12.33 -2.69
CA PHE A 192 5.14 12.15 -1.34
C PHE A 192 5.17 13.47 -0.54
N ARG A 193 5.55 14.58 -1.18
CA ARG A 193 5.55 15.91 -0.52
C ARG A 193 4.16 16.37 -0.10
N LEU A 194 3.14 16.10 -0.91
CA LEU A 194 1.76 16.43 -0.58
C LEU A 194 1.25 15.60 0.59
N GLU A 195 1.56 14.31 0.60
CA GLU A 195 1.24 13.38 1.69
C GLU A 195 1.91 13.82 3.00
N ALA A 196 3.22 14.12 2.94
CA ALA A 196 3.97 14.65 4.08
C ALA A 196 3.39 15.97 4.60
N LEU A 197 3.04 16.89 3.68
CA LEU A 197 2.45 18.18 4.03
C LEU A 197 1.11 18.02 4.76
N ASP A 198 0.21 17.18 4.24
CA ASP A 198 -1.08 16.90 4.88
C ASP A 198 -0.89 16.31 6.27
N CYS A 199 -0.03 15.29 6.37
CA CYS A 199 0.33 14.63 7.62
C CYS A 199 0.85 15.63 8.67
N PHE A 200 1.77 16.52 8.31
CA PHE A 200 2.33 17.50 9.22
C PHE A 200 1.36 18.62 9.60
N VAL A 201 0.53 19.09 8.67
CA VAL A 201 -0.50 20.09 8.95
C VAL A 201 -1.53 19.52 9.92
N ARG A 202 -2.02 18.30 9.66
CA ARG A 202 -2.96 17.60 10.54
C ARG A 202 -2.38 17.39 11.93
N ALA A 203 -1.15 16.90 12.03
CA ALA A 203 -0.49 16.71 13.32
C ALA A 203 -0.24 18.03 14.05
N SER A 204 0.15 19.10 13.35
CA SER A 204 0.35 20.42 13.96
C SER A 204 -0.95 21.04 14.48
N ALA A 205 -2.09 20.75 13.83
CA ALA A 205 -3.40 21.20 14.27
C ALA A 205 -3.89 20.43 15.50
N LEU A 206 -3.68 19.12 15.55
CA LEU A 206 -4.08 18.27 16.67
C LEU A 206 -3.16 18.43 17.89
N PHE A 207 -1.87 18.68 17.66
CA PHE A 207 -0.82 18.73 18.69
C PHE A 207 -0.01 20.02 18.54
N PRO A 208 -0.49 21.16 19.08
CA PRO A 208 0.13 22.47 18.92
C PRO A 208 1.60 22.53 19.36
N GLU A 209 2.02 21.68 20.31
CA GLU A 209 3.41 21.59 20.76
C GLU A 209 4.40 21.10 19.69
N PHE A 210 3.91 20.49 18.60
CA PHE A 210 4.73 20.08 17.47
C PHE A 210 4.83 21.15 16.39
N SER A 211 3.95 22.16 16.40
CA SER A 211 3.84 23.16 15.34
C SER A 211 5.18 23.84 15.05
N SER A 212 5.92 24.27 16.08
CA SER A 212 7.24 24.89 15.87
C SER A 212 8.26 23.94 15.25
N GLY A 213 8.22 22.66 15.61
CA GLY A 213 9.15 21.64 15.10
C GLY A 213 8.82 21.23 13.66
N LEU A 214 7.53 21.03 13.38
CA LEU A 214 7.03 20.64 12.07
C LEU A 214 7.04 21.80 11.07
N SER A 215 7.04 23.07 11.52
CA SER A 215 7.06 24.26 10.65
C SER A 215 8.17 24.22 9.58
N THR A 216 9.36 23.74 9.95
CA THR A 216 10.50 23.65 9.02
C THR A 216 10.27 22.56 7.99
N LEU A 217 9.69 21.42 8.38
CA LEU A 217 9.34 20.32 7.47
C LEU A 217 8.19 20.70 6.53
N ILE A 218 7.19 21.44 7.06
CA ILE A 218 6.09 22.00 6.29
C ILE A 218 6.65 22.91 5.19
N ARG A 219 7.58 23.83 5.51
CA ARG A 219 8.25 24.70 4.52
C ARG A 219 9.02 23.92 3.46
N VAL A 220 9.74 22.86 3.85
CA VAL A 220 10.43 21.96 2.91
C VAL A 220 9.42 21.32 1.94
N CYS A 221 8.26 20.89 2.44
CA CYS A 221 7.21 20.32 1.60
C CYS A 221 6.53 21.37 0.71
N GLN A 222 6.39 22.62 1.17
CA GLN A 222 5.69 23.74 0.52
C GLN A 222 6.37 24.36 -0.71
N ASN A 223 7.64 24.07 -1.00
CA ASN A 223 8.33 24.56 -2.22
C ASN A 223 7.70 24.11 -3.57
N ILE A 224 6.43 23.70 -3.58
CA ILE A 224 5.59 23.48 -4.74
C ILE A 224 4.87 24.81 -4.98
N LYS A 225 5.20 25.52 -6.06
CA LYS A 225 4.70 26.89 -6.36
C LYS A 225 3.16 27.03 -6.43
N THR A 226 2.39 25.95 -6.35
CA THR A 226 0.93 25.94 -6.39
C THR A 226 0.37 24.61 -5.85
N VAL A 227 -0.21 24.62 -4.64
CA VAL A 227 -1.00 23.50 -4.12
C VAL A 227 -2.27 24.04 -3.48
N ARG A 228 -3.42 23.60 -4.00
CA ARG A 228 -4.72 23.72 -3.31
C ARG A 228 -5.03 22.34 -2.74
N LEU A 229 -5.03 22.21 -1.41
CA LEU A 229 -5.50 20.99 -0.75
C LEU A 229 -7.04 21.03 -0.74
N ALA A 230 -7.69 20.03 -1.31
CA ALA A 230 -9.15 19.87 -1.30
C ALA A 230 -9.53 18.58 -0.58
N ARG A 231 -10.57 18.65 0.25
CA ARG A 231 -11.19 17.52 0.94
C ARG A 231 -11.83 16.58 -0.09
N PRO A 232 -12.16 15.34 0.31
CA PRO A 232 -12.92 14.40 -0.52
C PRO A 232 -14.28 14.93 -1.03
N ASP A 233 -14.85 15.93 -0.35
CA ASP A 233 -16.11 16.61 -0.72
C ASP A 233 -15.92 17.82 -1.67
N GLY A 234 -14.69 18.09 -2.11
CA GLY A 234 -14.37 19.21 -3.01
C GLY A 234 -14.21 20.58 -2.31
N LEU A 235 -14.40 20.68 -1.00
CA LEU A 235 -14.12 21.89 -0.23
C LEU A 235 -12.62 22.02 0.05
N PRO A 236 -12.03 23.23 0.04
CA PRO A 236 -10.63 23.40 0.45
C PRO A 236 -10.39 22.85 1.86
N VAL A 237 -9.31 22.08 2.05
CA VAL A 237 -8.87 21.56 3.37
C VAL A 237 -8.36 22.74 4.19
N LEU A 238 -9.26 23.44 4.89
CA LEU A 238 -8.98 24.70 5.59
C LEU A 238 -8.48 25.82 4.64
N ASP A 239 -8.82 27.07 4.94
CA ASP A 239 -7.98 28.18 4.47
C ASP A 239 -6.66 28.13 5.25
N VAL A 240 -5.75 27.27 4.78
CA VAL A 240 -4.44 27.09 5.37
C VAL A 240 -3.60 28.37 5.29
N ALA A 241 -4.00 29.36 4.46
CA ALA A 241 -3.32 30.66 4.41
C ALA A 241 -3.40 31.39 5.76
N HIS A 242 -4.45 31.19 6.57
CA HIS A 242 -4.49 31.73 7.94
C HIS A 242 -3.51 31.00 8.88
N PHE A 243 -3.41 29.67 8.78
CA PHE A 243 -2.47 28.88 9.57
C PHE A 243 -1.00 29.20 9.22
N PHE A 244 -0.71 29.38 7.92
CA PHE A 244 0.62 29.75 7.43
C PHE A 244 1.00 31.19 7.79
N ARG A 245 0.06 32.14 7.79
CA ARG A 245 0.28 33.48 8.34
C ARG A 245 0.72 33.43 9.81
N GLY A 246 0.15 32.54 10.62
CA GLY A 246 0.59 32.33 12.01
C GLY A 246 1.99 31.73 12.15
N ILE A 247 2.39 30.81 11.26
CA ILE A 247 3.73 30.19 11.25
C ILE A 247 4.81 31.18 10.79
N ASP A 248 4.51 32.03 9.81
CA ASP A 248 5.46 33.00 9.28
C ASP A 248 5.68 34.19 10.25
N LEU A 249 4.62 34.68 10.92
CA LEU A 249 4.72 35.73 11.95
C LEU A 249 5.58 35.33 13.16
N ALA A 250 5.52 34.08 13.61
CA ALA A 250 6.35 33.58 14.72
C ALA A 250 7.85 33.47 14.38
N PHE A 251 8.19 33.54 13.09
CA PHE A 251 9.54 33.35 12.59
C PHE A 251 10.18 34.66 12.11
N GLU A 252 9.41 35.59 11.53
CA GLU A 252 9.89 36.93 11.19
C GLU A 252 10.39 37.70 12.41
N SER A 253 9.84 37.45 13.60
CA SER A 253 10.36 37.97 14.87
C SER A 253 11.81 37.53 15.21
N ARG A 254 12.41 36.61 14.44
CA ARG A 254 13.78 36.10 14.64
C ARG A 254 14.73 36.39 13.49
N ARG A 255 14.29 37.02 12.39
CA ARG A 255 15.07 37.11 11.14
C ARG A 255 15.53 38.51 10.72
N GLU A 256 15.25 39.55 11.49
CA GLU A 256 15.92 40.85 11.29
C GLU A 256 17.39 40.73 11.71
N LEU A 257 18.24 40.23 10.82
CA LEU A 257 19.69 40.50 10.69
C LEU A 257 20.30 39.49 9.70
N SER A 258 20.19 39.76 8.40
CA SER A 258 21.23 39.42 7.39
C SER A 258 20.84 39.89 5.99
N LEU A 259 21.74 40.65 5.36
CA LEU A 259 21.66 41.21 4.01
C LEU A 259 21.95 40.17 2.90
N PRO A 260 21.52 40.41 1.64
CA PRO A 260 21.64 39.43 0.56
C PRO A 260 22.93 39.57 -0.25
N VAL A 261 23.41 38.43 -0.78
CA VAL A 261 24.52 38.32 -1.74
C VAL A 261 23.97 37.77 -3.06
N ASN A 262 24.41 38.37 -4.16
CA ASN A 262 24.03 38.11 -5.54
C ASN A 262 24.55 36.75 -6.07
N SER A 263 23.78 36.15 -6.99
CA SER A 263 24.19 34.99 -7.79
C SER A 263 24.19 35.34 -9.28
N THR A 264 25.29 35.02 -9.95
CA THR A 264 25.47 35.17 -11.41
C THR A 264 25.22 33.83 -12.10
N GLU A 265 24.54 33.89 -13.24
CA GLU A 265 24.29 32.80 -14.18
C GLU A 265 25.56 32.39 -14.93
N GLU A 266 25.63 31.13 -15.36
CA GLU A 266 26.30 30.80 -16.63
C GLU A 266 25.76 29.50 -17.25
N SER A 267 25.71 29.54 -18.57
CA SER A 267 25.09 28.62 -19.53
C SER A 267 26.19 27.87 -20.29
N ALA A 268 25.95 26.63 -20.73
CA ALA A 268 26.28 26.17 -22.08
C ALA A 268 25.97 24.67 -22.31
N THR A 269 25.40 24.45 -23.49
CA THR A 269 25.13 23.25 -24.29
C THR A 269 26.39 22.47 -24.72
N VAL A 270 26.25 21.19 -25.14
CA VAL A 270 26.65 20.66 -26.47
C VAL A 270 26.34 19.15 -26.65
N THR A 271 25.80 18.90 -27.84
CA THR A 271 25.48 17.72 -28.66
C THR A 271 26.56 16.63 -28.82
N THR A 272 26.20 15.35 -29.01
CA THR A 272 26.50 14.54 -30.22
C THR A 272 26.01 13.09 -30.13
N ALA A 273 25.45 12.62 -31.25
CA ALA A 273 24.90 11.29 -31.49
C ALA A 273 25.94 10.37 -32.17
N SER A 274 25.68 9.06 -32.18
CA SER A 274 26.42 8.06 -32.95
C SER A 274 25.52 6.87 -33.35
N PRO A 275 25.89 6.10 -34.40
CA PRO A 275 24.94 5.51 -35.34
C PRO A 275 24.68 4.01 -35.18
N ILE A 276 23.64 3.59 -35.89
CA ILE A 276 23.03 2.26 -36.00
C ILE A 276 23.79 1.39 -37.01
N GLU A 277 24.06 0.12 -36.67
CA GLU A 277 24.42 -0.95 -37.61
C GLU A 277 23.30 -2.02 -37.69
N PRO A 278 23.03 -2.60 -38.88
CA PRO A 278 22.06 -3.69 -39.04
C PRO A 278 22.73 -5.07 -39.16
N SER A 279 22.13 -6.11 -38.56
CA SER A 279 22.50 -7.51 -38.84
C SER A 279 21.30 -8.33 -39.32
N GLU A 280 21.48 -8.95 -40.48
CA GLU A 280 20.57 -9.87 -41.17
C GLU A 280 20.60 -11.31 -40.61
N LYS A 281 19.61 -12.11 -41.08
CA LYS A 281 19.51 -13.59 -41.19
C LYS A 281 18.90 -14.31 -39.96
N ALA A 282 18.07 -15.35 -40.10
CA ALA A 282 17.76 -16.22 -41.23
C ALA A 282 16.30 -16.73 -41.15
N PHE A 283 15.72 -16.99 -42.33
CA PHE A 283 14.46 -17.72 -42.53
C PHE A 283 14.66 -19.22 -42.21
N SER A 284 13.73 -19.79 -41.45
CA SER A 284 13.54 -21.24 -41.34
C SER A 284 12.11 -21.60 -41.76
N LEU A 285 12.00 -22.68 -42.54
CA LEU A 285 10.76 -23.26 -43.05
C LEU A 285 10.07 -24.05 -41.92
N PRO A 286 8.74 -23.94 -41.73
CA PRO A 286 8.04 -24.76 -40.77
C PRO A 286 7.69 -26.13 -41.36
N GLU A 287 8.00 -27.15 -40.56
CA GLU A 287 7.66 -28.56 -40.72
C GLU A 287 6.15 -28.80 -40.55
N SER A 288 5.73 -29.96 -41.06
CA SER A 288 4.37 -30.41 -41.31
C SER A 288 3.41 -30.35 -40.13
N ASP A 289 2.27 -29.68 -40.36
CA ASP A 289 1.13 -29.55 -39.46
C ASP A 289 0.47 -30.90 -39.14
N ALA A 290 0.62 -31.34 -37.89
CA ALA A 290 -0.32 -32.23 -37.26
C ALA A 290 -1.60 -31.42 -36.95
N SER A 291 -2.68 -31.76 -37.67
CA SER A 291 -4.04 -31.24 -37.50
C SER A 291 -4.45 -31.24 -36.03
N THR A 292 -4.29 -30.09 -35.37
CA THR A 292 -4.74 -29.86 -34.00
C THR A 292 -6.22 -29.54 -34.09
N LEU A 293 -7.07 -30.48 -33.65
CA LEU A 293 -8.50 -30.23 -33.46
C LEU A 293 -8.66 -29.06 -32.48
N HIS A 294 -8.88 -27.86 -33.01
CA HIS A 294 -9.15 -26.67 -32.21
C HIS A 294 -10.50 -26.84 -31.50
N GLU A 295 -10.45 -27.05 -30.19
CA GLU A 295 -11.63 -27.08 -29.33
C GLU A 295 -12.41 -25.76 -29.47
N ILE A 296 -13.66 -25.84 -29.90
CA ILE A 296 -14.51 -24.67 -30.14
C ILE A 296 -14.94 -24.11 -28.78
N LYS A 297 -14.32 -23.01 -28.34
CA LYS A 297 -14.71 -22.30 -27.13
C LYS A 297 -16.11 -21.68 -27.26
N THR A 298 -16.91 -21.82 -26.22
CA THR A 298 -18.22 -21.16 -26.08
C THR A 298 -18.06 -19.68 -25.73
N THR A 299 -19.08 -18.85 -26.00
CA THR A 299 -19.09 -17.42 -25.61
C THR A 299 -18.88 -17.22 -24.09
N ALA A 300 -19.40 -18.14 -23.26
CA ALA A 300 -19.21 -18.09 -21.81
C ALA A 300 -17.76 -18.34 -21.39
N GLN A 301 -17.06 -19.26 -22.07
CA GLN A 301 -15.63 -19.51 -21.86
C GLN A 301 -14.79 -18.31 -22.29
N PHE A 302 -15.05 -17.73 -23.47
CA PHE A 302 -14.39 -16.49 -23.89
C PHE A 302 -14.57 -15.36 -22.88
N ARG A 303 -15.80 -15.19 -22.38
CA ARG A 303 -16.10 -14.16 -21.38
C ARG A 303 -15.28 -14.38 -20.11
N THR A 304 -15.27 -15.60 -19.60
CA THR A 304 -14.52 -15.98 -18.40
C THR A 304 -13.02 -15.73 -18.58
N ASP A 305 -12.44 -16.21 -19.68
CA ASP A 305 -11.02 -16.05 -20.00
C ASP A 305 -10.63 -14.57 -20.06
N VAL A 306 -11.42 -13.75 -20.78
CA VAL A 306 -11.19 -12.30 -20.88
C VAL A 306 -11.34 -11.63 -19.52
N THR A 307 -12.37 -11.96 -18.75
CA THR A 307 -12.57 -11.38 -17.41
C THR A 307 -11.41 -11.75 -16.47
N CYS A 308 -10.92 -12.99 -16.47
CA CYS A 308 -9.72 -13.36 -15.70
C CYS A 308 -8.46 -12.62 -16.16
N LEU A 309 -8.27 -12.46 -17.47
CA LEU A 309 -7.15 -11.68 -18.04
C LEU A 309 -7.21 -10.22 -17.58
N VAL A 310 -8.37 -9.58 -17.68
CA VAL A 310 -8.56 -8.17 -17.26
C VAL A 310 -8.34 -8.04 -15.75
N ALA A 311 -8.87 -8.98 -14.95
CA ALA A 311 -8.66 -9.00 -13.51
C ALA A 311 -7.17 -9.03 -13.15
N LYS A 312 -6.41 -9.91 -13.82
CA LYS A 312 -4.96 -10.03 -13.63
C LYS A 312 -4.25 -8.73 -13.96
N LYS A 313 -4.54 -8.12 -15.12
CA LYS A 313 -3.98 -6.81 -15.50
C LYS A 313 -4.28 -5.72 -14.47
N VAL A 314 -5.53 -5.63 -14.01
CA VAL A 314 -5.92 -4.64 -12.98
C VAL A 314 -5.15 -4.88 -11.68
N VAL A 315 -5.08 -6.12 -11.21
CA VAL A 315 -4.35 -6.51 -9.99
C VAL A 315 -2.87 -6.17 -10.12
N ASP A 316 -2.22 -6.49 -11.24
CA ASP A 316 -0.81 -6.20 -11.49
C ASP A 316 -0.55 -4.69 -11.47
N ILE A 317 -1.39 -3.89 -12.13
CA ILE A 317 -1.28 -2.42 -12.11
C ILE A 317 -1.41 -1.88 -10.68
N LEU A 318 -2.39 -2.35 -9.92
CA LEU A 318 -2.60 -1.92 -8.53
C LEU A 318 -1.43 -2.31 -7.61
N GLN A 319 -0.91 -3.52 -7.77
CA GLN A 319 0.27 -3.99 -7.03
C GLN A 319 1.51 -3.15 -7.34
N ASN A 320 1.72 -2.81 -8.62
CA ASN A 320 2.86 -1.99 -9.06
C ASN A 320 2.85 -0.58 -8.45
N ILE A 321 1.67 -0.03 -8.13
CA ILE A 321 1.53 1.25 -7.44
C ILE A 321 1.43 1.12 -5.91
N GLY A 322 1.56 -0.10 -5.38
CA GLY A 322 1.53 -0.40 -3.96
C GLY A 322 0.13 -0.34 -3.33
N VAL A 323 -0.93 -0.60 -4.11
CA VAL A 323 -2.32 -0.65 -3.66
C VAL A 323 -2.74 -2.11 -3.54
N GLU A 324 -3.03 -2.56 -2.32
CA GLU A 324 -3.61 -3.88 -2.10
C GLU A 324 -5.05 -3.91 -2.62
N SER A 325 -5.47 -5.06 -3.13
CA SER A 325 -6.81 -5.23 -3.69
C SER A 325 -7.29 -6.66 -3.57
N ALA A 326 -8.60 -6.85 -3.67
CA ALA A 326 -9.23 -8.16 -3.73
C ALA A 326 -10.49 -8.12 -4.61
N LEU A 327 -10.69 -9.17 -5.39
CA LEU A 327 -11.89 -9.36 -6.21
C LEU A 327 -13.06 -9.77 -5.32
N PHE A 328 -14.23 -9.24 -5.65
CA PHE A 328 -15.52 -9.68 -5.11
C PHE A 328 -16.51 -9.85 -6.28
N GLY A 329 -17.81 -9.96 -6.01
CA GLY A 329 -18.82 -9.99 -7.07
C GLY A 329 -18.78 -11.25 -7.95
N SER A 330 -19.16 -11.11 -9.22
CA SER A 330 -19.42 -12.26 -10.11
C SER A 330 -18.17 -13.07 -10.43
N LEU A 331 -17.04 -12.42 -10.72
CA LEU A 331 -15.77 -13.11 -10.96
C LEU A 331 -15.28 -13.85 -9.72
N ALA A 332 -15.41 -13.26 -8.52
CA ALA A 332 -15.03 -13.96 -7.31
C ALA A 332 -15.90 -15.21 -7.08
N CYS A 333 -17.21 -15.16 -7.37
CA CYS A 333 -18.07 -16.35 -7.33
C CYS A 333 -17.56 -17.44 -8.26
N HIS A 334 -17.19 -17.07 -9.49
CA HIS A 334 -16.63 -18.00 -10.47
C HIS A 334 -15.34 -18.66 -9.97
N LEU A 335 -14.40 -17.87 -9.44
CA LEU A 335 -13.14 -18.35 -8.86
C LEU A 335 -13.31 -19.25 -7.62
N TYR A 336 -14.49 -19.26 -7.01
CA TYR A 336 -14.86 -20.20 -5.94
C TYR A 336 -15.62 -21.43 -6.46
N GLY A 337 -15.89 -21.53 -7.76
CA GLY A 337 -16.53 -22.69 -8.39
C GLY A 337 -17.98 -22.47 -8.85
N ASN A 338 -18.48 -21.23 -8.86
CA ASN A 338 -19.78 -20.95 -9.50
C ASN A 338 -19.64 -21.02 -11.03
N GLU A 339 -20.45 -21.84 -11.69
CA GLU A 339 -20.37 -22.08 -13.13
C GLU A 339 -20.75 -20.87 -13.99
N ARG A 340 -21.47 -19.88 -13.42
CA ARG A 340 -21.92 -18.71 -14.17
C ARG A 340 -20.73 -17.86 -14.61
N ALA A 341 -20.63 -17.62 -15.92
CA ALA A 341 -19.62 -16.72 -16.46
C ALA A 341 -19.79 -15.28 -15.90
N PRO A 342 -18.70 -14.66 -15.42
CA PRO A 342 -18.71 -13.27 -14.96
C PRO A 342 -18.85 -12.31 -16.14
N ASN A 343 -19.41 -11.12 -15.91
CA ASN A 343 -19.61 -10.10 -16.96
C ASN A 343 -18.73 -8.86 -16.76
N ASP A 344 -18.28 -8.63 -15.54
CA ASP A 344 -17.59 -7.45 -15.06
C ASP A 344 -16.57 -7.83 -13.97
N ILE A 345 -15.68 -6.88 -13.69
CA ILE A 345 -14.69 -6.97 -12.61
C ILE A 345 -15.15 -6.11 -11.46
N ASP A 346 -15.50 -6.73 -10.35
CA ASP A 346 -15.75 -6.08 -9.08
C ASP A 346 -14.48 -6.19 -8.22
N ILE A 347 -13.80 -5.07 -7.95
CA ILE A 347 -12.57 -5.05 -7.16
C ILE A 347 -12.66 -4.05 -6.01
N ILE A 348 -12.35 -4.51 -4.80
CA ILE A 348 -12.15 -3.62 -3.66
C ILE A 348 -10.66 -3.30 -3.55
N THR A 349 -10.35 -2.03 -3.33
CA THR A 349 -8.99 -1.52 -3.20
C THR A 349 -8.76 -0.92 -1.82
N PHE A 350 -7.62 -1.24 -1.21
CA PHE A 350 -7.30 -0.85 0.15
C PHE A 350 -6.29 0.29 0.10
N PRO A 351 -6.64 1.49 0.59
CA PRO A 351 -5.70 2.59 0.63
C PRO A 351 -4.50 2.22 1.50
N PRO A 352 -3.27 2.50 1.06
CA PRO A 352 -2.11 2.42 1.94
C PRO A 352 -2.34 3.29 3.18
N SER A 353 -1.83 2.86 4.32
CA SER A 353 -1.99 3.60 5.59
C SER A 353 -1.56 5.06 5.41
N GLY A 354 -2.45 6.00 5.77
CA GLY A 354 -2.19 7.44 5.64
C GLY A 354 -2.52 8.06 4.28
N ARG A 355 -2.94 7.28 3.27
CA ARG A 355 -3.33 7.82 1.96
C ARG A 355 -4.84 7.99 1.82
N LEU A 356 -5.25 9.21 1.47
CA LEU A 356 -6.60 9.44 0.95
C LEU A 356 -6.65 8.91 -0.49
N MET A 357 -7.51 7.92 -0.70
CA MET A 357 -7.73 7.30 -2.00
C MET A 357 -9.22 7.40 -2.34
N THR A 358 -9.53 7.81 -3.57
CA THR A 358 -10.91 7.80 -4.09
C THR A 358 -11.03 6.76 -5.18
N ALA A 359 -12.23 6.22 -5.40
CA ALA A 359 -12.47 5.26 -6.48
C ALA A 359 -12.08 5.85 -7.85
N GLU A 360 -12.33 7.14 -8.07
CA GLU A 360 -11.93 7.83 -9.31
C GLU A 360 -10.41 7.93 -9.48
N TRP A 361 -9.66 8.17 -8.39
CA TRP A 361 -8.20 8.15 -8.44
C TRP A 361 -7.69 6.76 -8.83
N VAL A 362 -8.27 5.69 -8.25
CA VAL A 362 -7.87 4.32 -8.56
C VAL A 362 -8.18 3.97 -10.01
N LYS A 363 -9.37 4.34 -10.52
CA LYS A 363 -9.73 4.16 -11.93
C LYS A 363 -8.77 4.90 -12.85
N GLN A 364 -8.40 6.12 -12.50
CA GLN A 364 -7.41 6.90 -13.25
C GLN A 364 -6.02 6.26 -13.20
N ALA A 365 -5.62 5.69 -12.07
CA ALA A 365 -4.35 4.98 -11.94
C ALA A 365 -4.32 3.70 -12.79
N ILE A 366 -5.42 2.94 -12.84
CA ILE A 366 -5.55 1.77 -13.72
C ILE A 366 -5.45 2.19 -15.19
N TYR A 367 -6.20 3.23 -15.58
CA TYR A 367 -6.12 3.79 -16.93
C TYR A 367 -4.70 4.25 -17.30
N ASN A 368 -4.01 4.95 -16.40
CA ASN A 368 -2.65 5.42 -16.66
C ASN A 368 -1.63 4.28 -16.74
N GLY A 369 -1.91 3.13 -16.10
CA GLY A 369 -1.04 1.95 -16.13
C GLY A 369 -1.09 1.19 -17.46
N ASP A 370 -2.21 1.24 -18.17
CA ASP A 370 -2.38 0.61 -19.49
C ASP A 370 -3.43 1.40 -20.32
N PRO A 371 -3.07 2.60 -20.82
CA PRO A 371 -4.00 3.51 -21.51
C PRO A 371 -4.41 3.03 -22.91
N GLU A 372 -3.71 2.04 -23.46
CA GLU A 372 -4.02 1.44 -24.76
C GLU A 372 -5.28 0.56 -24.66
N ASN A 373 -5.40 -0.19 -23.55
CA ASN A 373 -6.47 -1.15 -23.34
C ASN A 373 -7.59 -0.61 -22.44
N PHE A 374 -7.29 0.24 -21.47
CA PHE A 374 -8.30 0.82 -20.59
C PHE A 374 -8.84 2.15 -21.12
N VAL A 375 -10.13 2.40 -20.89
CA VAL A 375 -10.79 3.67 -21.19
C VAL A 375 -11.66 4.13 -20.03
N LEU A 376 -11.73 5.45 -19.85
CA LEU A 376 -12.64 6.10 -18.91
C LEU A 376 -13.73 6.82 -19.68
N GLU A 377 -14.98 6.43 -19.45
CA GLU A 377 -16.15 7.03 -20.09
C GLU A 377 -17.04 7.74 -19.08
N TYR A 378 -17.70 8.81 -19.51
CA TYR A 378 -18.74 9.43 -18.71
C TYR A 378 -19.95 8.50 -18.57
N GLY A 379 -20.55 8.48 -17.39
CA GLY A 379 -21.78 7.73 -17.20
C GLY A 379 -22.94 8.30 -18.04
N LYS A 380 -23.93 7.46 -18.35
CA LYS A 380 -25.06 7.83 -19.24
C LYS A 380 -25.90 8.99 -18.69
N ASN A 381 -25.94 9.16 -17.37
CA ASN A 381 -26.66 10.26 -16.74
C ASN A 381 -25.73 11.49 -16.66
N PRO A 382 -26.07 12.64 -17.26
CA PRO A 382 -25.21 13.83 -17.23
C PRO A 382 -24.96 14.37 -15.81
N ASN A 383 -25.79 13.98 -14.83
CA ASN A 383 -25.67 14.42 -13.44
C ASN A 383 -24.70 13.57 -12.61
N ILE A 384 -24.22 12.42 -13.12
CA ILE A 384 -23.21 11.63 -12.41
C ILE A 384 -21.82 12.10 -12.78
N THR A 385 -21.05 12.51 -11.77
CA THR A 385 -19.71 13.08 -11.92
C THR A 385 -18.61 12.02 -12.03
N TYR A 386 -18.95 10.75 -11.76
CA TYR A 386 -17.99 9.65 -11.81
C TYR A 386 -17.82 9.11 -13.23
N ARG A 387 -16.62 8.60 -13.53
CA ARG A 387 -16.31 7.90 -14.79
C ARG A 387 -16.43 6.39 -14.61
N VAL A 388 -16.81 5.71 -15.68
CA VAL A 388 -16.83 4.25 -15.75
C VAL A 388 -15.56 3.77 -16.42
N LEU A 389 -14.85 2.86 -15.75
CA LEU A 389 -13.65 2.24 -16.29
C LEU A 389 -14.05 0.99 -17.09
N TYR A 390 -13.57 0.91 -18.33
CA TYR A 390 -13.74 -0.25 -19.19
C TYR A 390 -12.39 -0.73 -19.70
N TYR A 391 -12.29 -2.03 -19.94
CA TYR A 391 -11.25 -2.66 -20.74
C TYR A 391 -11.79 -2.93 -22.14
N ARG A 392 -11.04 -2.56 -23.19
CA ARG A 392 -11.38 -2.83 -24.59
C ARG A 392 -11.15 -4.30 -24.90
N VAL A 393 -12.20 -4.99 -25.37
CA VAL A 393 -12.11 -6.37 -25.81
C VAL A 393 -12.03 -6.35 -27.33
N THR A 394 -10.88 -6.75 -27.87
CA THR A 394 -10.61 -6.81 -29.30
C THR A 394 -10.99 -8.17 -29.87
N ASP A 395 -11.16 -8.27 -31.19
CA ASP A 395 -11.59 -9.51 -31.85
C ASP A 395 -10.61 -10.68 -31.68
N ASP A 396 -9.33 -10.40 -31.40
CA ASP A 396 -8.32 -11.41 -31.06
C ASP A 396 -8.49 -11.99 -29.64
N LEU A 397 -9.15 -11.27 -28.73
CA LEU A 397 -9.41 -11.72 -27.36
C LEU A 397 -10.73 -12.47 -27.25
N ALA A 398 -11.78 -12.00 -27.93
CA ALA A 398 -13.07 -12.66 -27.97
C ALA A 398 -13.89 -12.24 -29.21
N PRO A 399 -14.79 -13.10 -29.71
CA PRO A 399 -15.72 -12.73 -30.77
C PRO A 399 -16.54 -11.49 -30.40
N SER A 400 -16.85 -10.65 -31.39
CA SER A 400 -17.65 -9.44 -31.17
C SER A 400 -19.02 -9.78 -30.55
N ASN A 401 -19.52 -8.90 -29.70
CA ASN A 401 -20.71 -9.07 -28.85
C ASN A 401 -20.58 -10.11 -27.71
N THR A 402 -19.39 -10.66 -27.44
CA THR A 402 -19.17 -11.46 -26.22
C THR A 402 -19.44 -10.61 -24.96
N PHE A 403 -19.10 -9.32 -25.05
CA PHE A 403 -19.39 -8.28 -24.06
C PHE A 403 -20.25 -7.17 -24.68
N HIS A 404 -20.95 -6.41 -23.83
CA HIS A 404 -21.72 -5.26 -24.31
C HIS A 404 -20.79 -4.21 -24.91
N LYS A 405 -20.92 -3.95 -26.22
CA LYS A 405 -20.06 -3.04 -26.99
C LYS A 405 -18.57 -3.39 -26.91
N ASP A 406 -18.27 -4.68 -26.80
CA ASP A 406 -16.90 -5.22 -26.78
C ASP A 406 -16.04 -4.58 -25.68
N LYS A 407 -16.65 -4.38 -24.50
CA LYS A 407 -16.03 -3.77 -23.33
C LYS A 407 -16.34 -4.55 -22.07
N CYS A 408 -15.31 -4.88 -21.30
CA CYS A 408 -15.45 -5.44 -19.95
C CYS A 408 -15.41 -4.29 -18.94
N LYS A 409 -16.44 -4.18 -18.09
CA LYS A 409 -16.54 -3.12 -17.09
C LYS A 409 -15.70 -3.46 -15.87
N VAL A 410 -15.04 -2.45 -15.28
CA VAL A 410 -14.29 -2.57 -14.03
C VAL A 410 -14.89 -1.63 -12.97
N ASP A 411 -15.57 -2.22 -12.00
CA ASP A 411 -16.12 -1.54 -10.83
C ASP A 411 -15.12 -1.55 -9.68
N VAL A 412 -14.63 -0.36 -9.34
CA VAL A 412 -13.67 -0.15 -8.26
C VAL A 412 -14.42 0.37 -7.04
N LEU A 413 -14.34 -0.37 -5.94
CA LEU A 413 -14.86 0.03 -4.63
C LEU A 413 -13.75 0.25 -3.61
N LEU A 414 -14.10 1.01 -2.57
CA LEU A 414 -13.28 1.25 -1.38
C LEU A 414 -13.99 0.70 -0.14
N PRO A 415 -13.26 0.34 0.93
CA PRO A 415 -13.84 -0.01 2.21
C PRO A 415 -14.90 0.98 2.68
N GLY A 416 -15.95 0.47 3.34
CA GLY A 416 -17.12 1.23 3.76
C GLY A 416 -18.22 1.32 2.69
N THR A 417 -17.86 1.25 1.40
CA THR A 417 -18.85 1.16 0.32
C THR A 417 -19.51 -0.22 0.34
N LEU A 418 -20.85 -0.27 0.27
CA LEU A 418 -21.63 -1.52 0.38
C LEU A 418 -21.30 -2.37 1.63
N HIS A 419 -20.95 -1.70 2.75
CA HIS A 419 -20.52 -2.35 3.98
C HIS A 419 -19.27 -3.24 3.84
N LEU A 420 -18.49 -3.10 2.77
CA LEU A 420 -17.28 -3.88 2.60
C LEU A 420 -16.23 -3.48 3.67
N PRO A 421 -15.64 -4.43 4.38
CA PRO A 421 -14.64 -4.15 5.42
C PRO A 421 -13.31 -3.69 4.81
N CYS A 422 -12.48 -3.07 5.64
CA CYS A 422 -11.06 -2.93 5.33
C CYS A 422 -10.37 -4.27 5.60
N LEU A 423 -10.01 -4.99 4.54
CA LEU A 423 -9.35 -6.29 4.67
C LEU A 423 -7.85 -6.07 4.88
N THR A 424 -7.28 -6.92 5.73
CA THR A 424 -5.83 -7.07 5.81
C THR A 424 -5.38 -8.17 4.86
N SER A 425 -4.09 -8.20 4.51
CA SER A 425 -3.48 -9.26 3.69
C SER A 425 -3.74 -10.68 4.21
N TYR A 426 -3.95 -10.86 5.52
CA TYR A 426 -4.32 -12.14 6.13
C TYR A 426 -5.74 -12.62 5.76
N ASN A 427 -6.64 -11.67 5.50
CA ASN A 427 -8.02 -11.98 5.12
C ASN A 427 -8.16 -12.27 3.63
N ILE A 428 -7.33 -11.65 2.79
CA ILE A 428 -7.33 -11.88 1.33
C ILE A 428 -6.97 -13.34 1.04
N LYS A 429 -7.79 -14.01 0.22
CA LYS A 429 -7.53 -15.36 -0.27
C LYS A 429 -7.00 -15.29 -1.69
N TRP A 430 -6.28 -16.33 -2.11
CA TRP A 430 -5.74 -16.41 -3.46
C TRP A 430 -6.38 -17.60 -4.17
N ARG A 431 -6.88 -17.35 -5.38
CA ARG A 431 -7.49 -18.34 -6.28
C ARG A 431 -7.00 -18.05 -7.68
N GLU A 432 -6.41 -19.03 -8.34
CA GLU A 432 -5.87 -18.88 -9.70
C GLU A 432 -4.92 -17.67 -9.85
N ASN A 433 -4.09 -17.43 -8.83
CA ASN A 433 -3.19 -16.27 -8.73
C ASN A 433 -3.87 -14.90 -8.69
N LEU A 434 -5.17 -14.85 -8.39
CA LEU A 434 -5.93 -13.63 -8.17
C LEU A 434 -6.30 -13.48 -6.68
N PRO A 435 -6.19 -12.27 -6.11
CA PRO A 435 -6.66 -11.99 -4.77
C PRO A 435 -8.19 -11.92 -4.77
N VAL A 436 -8.85 -12.65 -3.88
CA VAL A 436 -10.31 -12.70 -3.71
C VAL A 436 -10.67 -12.45 -2.25
N VAL A 437 -11.83 -11.82 -2.01
CA VAL A 437 -12.36 -11.66 -0.65
C VAL A 437 -12.65 -13.03 0.00
N PRO A 438 -12.66 -13.14 1.34
CA PRO A 438 -13.06 -14.38 2.01
C PRO A 438 -14.43 -14.88 1.54
N PHE A 439 -14.58 -16.20 1.38
CA PHE A 439 -15.84 -16.82 0.94
C PHE A 439 -17.05 -16.41 1.79
N SER A 440 -16.88 -16.30 3.12
CA SER A 440 -17.94 -15.84 4.03
C SER A 440 -18.40 -14.41 3.75
N LEU A 441 -17.48 -13.52 3.35
CA LEU A 441 -17.81 -12.15 2.99
C LEU A 441 -18.51 -12.10 1.63
N LEU A 442 -18.01 -12.88 0.65
CA LEU A 442 -18.63 -12.97 -0.67
C LEU A 442 -20.08 -13.46 -0.60
N LEU A 443 -20.35 -14.51 0.18
CA LEU A 443 -21.68 -15.08 0.35
C LEU A 443 -22.67 -14.04 0.90
N LEU A 444 -22.30 -13.33 1.97
CA LEU A 444 -23.17 -12.30 2.55
C LEU A 444 -23.30 -11.05 1.65
N GLN A 445 -22.26 -10.73 0.86
CA GLN A 445 -22.33 -9.65 -0.11
C GLN A 445 -23.29 -9.97 -1.27
N LYS A 446 -23.33 -11.21 -1.74
CA LYS A 446 -24.33 -11.65 -2.74
C LYS A 446 -25.75 -11.64 -2.19
N LEU A 447 -25.92 -12.08 -0.94
CA LEU A 447 -27.20 -11.96 -0.25
C LEU A 447 -27.65 -10.50 -0.10
N GLN A 448 -26.72 -9.58 0.19
CA GLN A 448 -27.01 -8.15 0.16
C GLN A 448 -27.44 -7.69 -1.23
N GLY A 449 -26.70 -8.06 -2.29
CA GLY A 449 -27.03 -7.68 -3.67
C GLY A 449 -28.46 -8.08 -4.06
N TRP A 450 -28.86 -9.31 -3.70
CA TRP A 450 -30.23 -9.79 -3.87
C TRP A 450 -31.26 -8.91 -3.14
N ASP A 451 -31.02 -8.58 -1.87
CA ASP A 451 -31.94 -7.78 -1.05
C ASP A 451 -32.05 -6.34 -1.56
N ASP A 452 -30.92 -5.75 -1.96
CA ASP A 452 -30.86 -4.39 -2.47
C ASP A 452 -31.58 -4.32 -3.83
N HIS A 453 -31.29 -5.24 -4.77
CA HIS A 453 -31.91 -5.24 -6.10
C HIS A 453 -33.43 -5.48 -6.06
N ARG A 454 -33.94 -6.42 -5.25
CA ARG A 454 -35.40 -6.66 -5.19
C ARG A 454 -36.19 -5.49 -4.62
N ARG A 455 -35.52 -4.53 -3.95
CA ARG A 455 -36.12 -3.31 -3.40
C ARG A 455 -35.96 -2.10 -4.32
N MET A 456 -35.25 -2.23 -5.44
CA MET A 456 -35.09 -1.13 -6.39
C MET A 456 -36.38 -0.90 -7.19
N PRO A 457 -36.84 0.35 -7.33
CA PRO A 457 -38.02 0.66 -8.13
C PRO A 457 -37.75 0.55 -9.65
N GLU A 458 -36.50 0.67 -10.10
CA GLU A 458 -36.19 0.62 -11.52
C GLU A 458 -36.18 -0.83 -12.04
N PRO A 459 -37.00 -1.18 -13.06
CA PRO A 459 -37.16 -2.57 -13.52
C PRO A 459 -35.86 -3.28 -13.87
N TYR A 460 -34.96 -2.61 -14.60
CA TYR A 460 -33.67 -3.18 -15.02
C TYR A 460 -32.70 -3.45 -13.85
N LYS A 461 -32.88 -2.79 -12.70
CA LYS A 461 -32.13 -3.10 -11.47
C LYS A 461 -32.84 -4.19 -10.69
N PHE A 462 -34.17 -4.12 -10.62
CA PHE A 462 -34.99 -5.14 -10.00
C PHE A 462 -34.72 -6.52 -10.60
N GLU A 463 -34.74 -6.66 -11.93
CA GLU A 463 -34.50 -7.94 -12.63
C GLU A 463 -33.21 -8.66 -12.21
N LYS A 464 -32.19 -7.94 -11.73
CA LYS A 464 -30.92 -8.51 -11.27
C LYS A 464 -31.07 -9.38 -10.01
N HIS A 465 -32.13 -9.20 -9.22
CA HIS A 465 -32.32 -10.00 -8.00
C HIS A 465 -32.44 -11.51 -8.31
N VAL A 466 -32.96 -11.90 -9.48
CA VAL A 466 -33.07 -13.31 -9.86
C VAL A 466 -31.68 -13.93 -10.05
N VAL A 467 -30.77 -13.18 -10.70
CA VAL A 467 -29.38 -13.60 -10.89
C VAL A 467 -28.65 -13.69 -9.56
N ASP A 468 -28.82 -12.70 -8.68
CA ASP A 468 -28.21 -12.74 -7.35
C ASP A 468 -28.77 -13.87 -6.48
N ALA A 469 -30.07 -14.19 -6.59
CA ALA A 469 -30.65 -15.34 -5.91
C ALA A 469 -30.00 -16.63 -6.39
N SER A 470 -29.88 -16.83 -7.70
CA SER A 470 -29.20 -17.98 -8.27
C SER A 470 -27.74 -18.07 -7.80
N ASP A 471 -27.01 -16.96 -7.75
CA ASP A 471 -25.63 -16.93 -7.23
C ASP A 471 -25.58 -17.36 -5.76
N VAL A 472 -26.48 -16.86 -4.91
CA VAL A 472 -26.55 -17.24 -3.49
C VAL A 472 -26.83 -18.74 -3.34
N GLN A 473 -27.80 -19.26 -4.10
CA GLN A 473 -28.15 -20.68 -4.07
C GLN A 473 -26.96 -21.56 -4.49
N SER A 474 -26.27 -21.21 -5.57
CA SER A 474 -25.07 -21.92 -6.02
C SER A 474 -23.96 -21.86 -4.98
N LEU A 475 -23.67 -20.68 -4.42
CA LEU A 475 -22.63 -20.52 -3.40
C LEU A 475 -22.89 -21.37 -2.14
N LEU A 476 -24.15 -21.52 -1.71
CA LEU A 476 -24.50 -22.36 -0.55
C LEU A 476 -24.19 -23.85 -0.78
N GLN A 477 -24.16 -24.29 -2.04
CA GLN A 477 -23.89 -25.68 -2.42
C GLN A 477 -22.41 -25.98 -2.63
N LEU A 478 -21.54 -24.96 -2.72
CA LEU A 478 -20.11 -25.15 -2.93
C LEU A 478 -19.42 -25.75 -1.70
N GLU A 479 -18.35 -26.51 -1.92
CA GLU A 479 -17.53 -27.10 -0.85
C GLU A 479 -17.02 -26.04 0.15
N HIS A 480 -16.78 -24.82 -0.33
CA HIS A 480 -16.34 -23.70 0.50
C HIS A 480 -17.35 -23.25 1.58
N ALA A 481 -18.63 -23.62 1.45
CA ALA A 481 -19.62 -23.40 2.51
C ALA A 481 -19.43 -24.37 3.70
N VAL A 482 -18.84 -25.54 3.48
CA VAL A 482 -18.69 -26.57 4.52
C VAL A 482 -17.84 -26.10 5.70
N PRO A 483 -16.64 -25.50 5.52
CA PRO A 483 -15.86 -24.94 6.63
C PRO A 483 -16.57 -23.85 7.43
N LEU A 484 -17.53 -23.13 6.83
CA LEU A 484 -18.27 -22.08 7.50
C LEU A 484 -19.25 -22.62 8.55
N ARG A 485 -19.75 -23.85 8.37
CA ARG A 485 -20.61 -24.56 9.34
C ARG A 485 -19.91 -24.74 10.70
N PHE A 486 -18.60 -24.95 10.67
CA PHE A 486 -17.77 -25.17 11.85
C PHE A 486 -17.15 -23.87 12.38
N SER A 487 -16.58 -23.05 11.49
CA SER A 487 -15.85 -21.84 11.90
C SER A 487 -16.75 -20.68 12.33
N LYS A 488 -17.98 -20.61 11.81
CA LYS A 488 -18.99 -19.58 12.10
C LYS A 488 -18.36 -18.18 12.23
N PRO A 489 -17.72 -17.67 11.15
CA PRO A 489 -16.89 -16.46 11.21
C PRO A 489 -17.70 -15.17 11.45
N TRP A 490 -19.01 -15.28 11.63
CA TRP A 490 -19.97 -14.19 11.74
C TRP A 490 -19.71 -13.23 12.89
N ASN A 491 -19.04 -13.70 13.95
CA ASN A 491 -18.62 -12.87 15.08
C ASN A 491 -17.30 -12.13 14.84
N ASN A 492 -16.65 -12.33 13.70
CA ASN A 492 -15.41 -11.62 13.37
C ASN A 492 -15.71 -10.15 13.03
N ARG A 493 -15.55 -9.28 14.03
CA ARG A 493 -15.79 -7.83 13.89
C ARG A 493 -14.83 -7.11 12.95
N SER A 494 -13.70 -7.72 12.58
CA SER A 494 -12.83 -7.16 11.55
C SER A 494 -13.36 -7.39 10.14
N LEU A 495 -14.21 -8.40 9.93
CA LEU A 495 -14.82 -8.71 8.65
C LEU A 495 -16.27 -8.24 8.55
N PHE A 496 -16.99 -8.29 9.66
CA PHE A 496 -18.43 -8.02 9.72
C PHE A 496 -18.71 -6.98 10.80
N SER A 497 -19.03 -5.76 10.36
CA SER A 497 -19.57 -4.76 11.28
C SER A 497 -20.85 -5.29 11.93
N GLU A 498 -21.17 -4.77 13.11
CA GLU A 498 -22.37 -5.20 13.82
C GLU A 498 -23.64 -4.97 13.00
N ASP A 499 -23.74 -3.82 12.33
CA ASP A 499 -24.87 -3.48 11.46
C ASP A 499 -24.95 -4.40 10.24
N PHE A 500 -23.82 -4.65 9.57
CA PHE A 500 -23.81 -5.54 8.41
C PHE A 500 -24.24 -6.96 8.80
N PHE A 501 -23.79 -7.47 9.95
CA PHE A 501 -24.21 -8.78 10.43
C PHE A 501 -25.70 -8.80 10.82
N LYS A 502 -26.21 -7.80 11.54
CA LYS A 502 -27.64 -7.69 11.87
C LYS A 502 -28.52 -7.64 10.63
N LEU A 503 -28.13 -6.87 9.61
CA LEU A 503 -28.82 -6.83 8.33
C LEU A 503 -28.77 -8.19 7.62
N SER A 504 -27.62 -8.86 7.69
CA SER A 504 -27.46 -10.20 7.10
C SER A 504 -28.41 -11.22 7.76
N LEU A 505 -28.59 -11.20 9.08
CA LEU A 505 -29.57 -12.07 9.76
C LEU A 505 -30.99 -11.85 9.21
N LYS A 506 -31.42 -10.59 9.07
CA LYS A 506 -32.73 -10.26 8.49
C LYS A 506 -32.85 -10.75 7.05
N ARG A 507 -31.83 -10.51 6.23
CA ARG A 507 -31.80 -10.93 4.83
C ARG A 507 -31.85 -12.44 4.69
N VAL A 508 -31.17 -13.20 5.55
CA VAL A 508 -31.21 -14.67 5.55
C VAL A 508 -32.63 -15.20 5.81
N LYS A 509 -33.36 -14.60 6.77
CA LYS A 509 -34.76 -14.95 7.04
C LYS A 509 -35.66 -14.67 5.84
N GLU A 510 -35.54 -13.47 5.27
CA GLU A 510 -36.34 -13.07 4.11
C GLU A 510 -36.01 -13.90 2.87
N PHE A 511 -34.73 -14.27 2.68
CA PHE A 511 -34.28 -15.12 1.58
C PHE A 511 -34.82 -16.55 1.74
N SER A 512 -34.72 -17.11 2.95
CA SER A 512 -35.20 -18.47 3.23
C SER A 512 -36.72 -18.59 3.11
N ALA A 513 -37.47 -17.54 3.48
CA ALA A 513 -38.92 -17.48 3.24
C ALA A 513 -39.27 -17.49 1.74
N MET A 514 -38.47 -16.83 0.89
CA MET A 514 -38.69 -16.79 -0.56
C MET A 514 -38.14 -18.03 -1.28
N TYR A 515 -37.07 -18.63 -0.76
CA TYR A 515 -36.41 -19.82 -1.31
C TYR A 515 -36.27 -20.92 -0.23
N PRO A 516 -37.39 -21.58 0.16
CA PRO A 516 -37.40 -22.53 1.28
C PRO A 516 -36.40 -23.67 1.15
N ALA A 517 -36.08 -24.09 -0.08
CA ALA A 517 -35.09 -25.14 -0.37
C ALA A 517 -33.68 -24.82 0.14
N CYS A 518 -33.36 -23.55 0.43
CA CYS A 518 -32.05 -23.14 0.95
C CYS A 518 -32.02 -22.97 2.47
N SER A 519 -33.16 -23.10 3.16
CA SER A 519 -33.29 -22.87 4.60
C SER A 519 -32.34 -23.76 5.40
N ASP A 520 -32.29 -25.06 5.08
CA ASP A 520 -31.44 -26.02 5.78
C ASP A 520 -29.95 -25.67 5.68
N GLU A 521 -29.51 -25.13 4.54
CA GLU A 521 -28.11 -24.71 4.37
C GLU A 521 -27.78 -23.49 5.23
N TRP A 522 -28.66 -22.49 5.29
CA TRP A 522 -28.48 -21.34 6.17
C TRP A 522 -28.49 -21.74 7.65
N ALA A 523 -29.38 -22.65 8.05
CA ALA A 523 -29.42 -23.18 9.41
C ALA A 523 -28.11 -23.91 9.77
N ARG A 524 -27.56 -24.73 8.85
CA ARG A 524 -26.26 -25.39 9.02
C ARG A 524 -25.09 -24.42 9.15
N LEU A 525 -25.17 -23.26 8.51
CA LEU A 525 -24.21 -22.17 8.66
C LEU A 525 -24.31 -21.45 10.03
N GLY A 526 -25.35 -21.75 10.81
CA GLY A 526 -25.56 -21.20 12.15
C GLY A 526 -26.43 -19.94 12.18
N PHE A 527 -27.24 -19.71 11.15
CA PHE A 527 -28.25 -18.65 11.15
C PHE A 527 -29.56 -19.17 11.76
N GLU A 528 -30.20 -18.36 12.58
CA GLU A 528 -31.54 -18.61 13.11
C GLU A 528 -32.58 -18.12 12.08
N LEU A 529 -33.45 -19.01 11.62
CA LEU A 529 -34.49 -18.73 10.62
C LEU A 529 -35.81 -18.33 11.26
#